data_AF-A0A6N8ED83-F1
#
_entry.id   AF-A0A6N8ED83-F1
#
_cell.length_a   1.000
_cell.length_b   1.000
_cell.length_c   1.000
_cell.angle_alpha   90.00
_cell.angle_beta   90.00
_cell.angle_gamma   90.00
#
_symmetry.space_group_name_H-M   'P 1'
#
loop_
_entity.id
_entity.type
_entity.pdbx_description
1 polymer ?
#
loop_
_entity_poly.entity_id
_entity_poly.type
_entity_poly.pdbx_seq_one_letter_code
_entity_poly.pdbx_strand_id
1 'polypeptide(L)' 'MSAYFAFYNGQRPHQSLGYLTPDAVYQSGTGGGAKIVDRFAKAESELGPRQIAVVER' A
#
# COMPACT_ATOMS: atom_id res chain seq x y z
N MET A 1 -12.67 8.91 -8.30
CA MET A 1 -11.77 9.71 -7.44
C MET A 1 -10.35 9.12 -7.32
N SER A 2 -9.78 8.52 -8.39
CA SER A 2 -8.47 7.82 -8.29
C SER A 2 -7.33 8.48 -9.07
N ALA A 3 -7.61 9.25 -10.13
CA ALA A 3 -6.57 9.79 -11.01
C ALA A 3 -5.60 10.73 -10.28
N TYR A 4 -6.10 11.57 -9.36
CA TYR A 4 -5.26 12.46 -8.56
C TYR A 4 -4.29 11.68 -7.68
N PHE A 5 -4.76 10.64 -6.97
CA PHE A 5 -3.90 9.83 -6.10
C PHE A 5 -2.89 9.00 -6.89
N ALA A 6 -3.31 8.40 -8.00
CA ALA A 6 -2.39 7.67 -8.88
C ALA A 6 -1.28 8.58 -9.43
N PHE A 7 -1.64 9.79 -9.86
CA PHE A 7 -0.67 10.77 -10.34
C PHE A 7 0.26 11.28 -9.23
N TYR A 8 -0.28 11.58 -8.05
CA TYR A 8 0.51 12.04 -6.91
C TYR A 8 1.52 10.97 -6.48
N ASN A 9 1.07 9.74 -6.25
CA ASN A 9 1.91 8.65 -5.75
C ASN A 9 2.97 8.23 -6.78
N GLY A 10 2.64 8.29 -8.07
CA GLY A 10 3.54 7.86 -9.15
C GLY A 10 4.48 8.95 -9.69
N GLN A 11 4.09 10.23 -9.63
CA GLN A 11 4.83 11.31 -10.33
C GLN A 11 5.31 12.46 -9.44
N ARG A 12 4.91 12.53 -8.17
CA ARG A 12 5.39 13.61 -7.29
C ARG A 12 6.55 13.10 -6.43
N PRO A 13 7.76 13.68 -6.58
CA PRO A 13 8.87 13.42 -5.67
C PRO A 13 8.78 14.30 -4.42
N HIS A 14 9.22 13.76 -3.28
CA HIS A 14 9.11 14.43 -1.98
C HIS A 14 10.46 14.48 -1.27
N GLN A 15 10.82 15.65 -0.76
CA GLN A 15 12.08 15.85 -0.02
C GLN A 15 12.21 14.94 1.20
N SER A 16 11.12 14.72 1.92
CA SER A 16 11.07 13.81 3.08
C SER A 16 11.33 12.35 2.71
N LEU A 17 11.21 11.98 1.44
CA LEU A 17 11.48 10.66 0.90
C LEU A 17 12.82 10.60 0.15
N GLY A 18 13.71 11.58 0.35
CA GLY A 18 14.97 11.65 -0.38
C GLY A 18 14.78 11.96 -1.86
N TYR A 19 13.76 12.75 -2.21
CA TYR A 19 13.36 13.08 -3.58
C TYR A 19 12.84 11.89 -4.40
N LEU A 20 12.42 10.81 -3.73
CA LEU A 20 11.70 9.71 -4.35
C LEU A 20 10.19 9.94 -4.30
N THR A 21 9.45 9.18 -5.10
CA THR A 21 7.99 9.15 -5.06
C THR A 21 7.49 8.18 -3.99
N PRO A 22 6.25 8.34 -3.50
CA PRO A 22 5.63 7.40 -2.59
C PRO A 22 5.67 5.95 -3.11
N ASP A 23 5.35 5.72 -4.39
CA ASP A 23 5.38 4.38 -4.99
C ASP A 23 6.79 3.75 -4.97
N ALA A 24 7.83 4.52 -5.24
CA ALA A 24 9.21 4.04 -5.23
C ALA A 24 9.66 3.61 -3.81
N VAL A 25 9.25 4.35 -2.78
CA VAL A 25 9.53 3.99 -1.37
C VAL A 25 8.74 2.75 -0.94
N TYR A 26 7.47 2.64 -1.34
CA TYR A 26 6.67 1.44 -1.07
C TYR A 26 7.27 0.19 -1.73
N GLN A 27 7.65 0.29 -3.01
CA GLN A 27 8.18 -0.84 -3.76
C GLN A 27 9.55 -1.32 -3.26
N SER A 28 10.42 -0.37 -2.86
CA SER A 28 11.76 -0.69 -2.33
C SER A 28 11.77 -1.08 -0.87
N GLY A 29 10.67 -0.83 -0.13
CA GLY A 29 10.63 -0.98 1.34
C GLY A 29 11.65 -0.10 2.07
N THR A 30 12.23 0.89 1.38
CA THR A 30 13.35 1.71 1.85
C THR A 30 12.89 3.16 1.90
N GLY A 31 12.84 3.71 3.11
CA GLY A 31 12.26 5.02 3.40
C GLY A 31 11.20 4.87 4.48
N GLY A 32 11.04 5.87 5.35
CA GLY A 32 10.21 5.83 6.55
C GLY A 32 8.69 5.70 6.32
N GLY A 33 8.26 5.12 5.20
CA GLY A 33 6.88 4.71 4.97
C GLY A 33 6.41 3.72 6.04
N ALA A 34 5.10 3.68 6.25
CA ALA A 34 4.52 2.81 7.27
C ALA A 34 4.74 1.34 6.91
N LYS A 35 5.30 0.57 7.85
CA LYS A 35 5.37 -0.89 7.74
C LYS A 35 3.95 -1.46 7.83
N ILE A 36 3.38 -1.87 6.69
CA ILE A 36 2.08 -2.56 6.66
C ILE A 36 2.32 -4.01 7.12
N VAL A 37 2.05 -4.29 8.39
CA VAL A 37 2.09 -5.64 8.94
C VAL A 37 0.74 -6.32 8.77
N ASP A 38 0.72 -7.55 8.27
CA ASP A 38 -0.50 -8.37 8.33
C ASP A 38 -0.67 -8.90 9.76
N ARG A 39 -1.29 -8.08 10.61
CA ARG A 39 -1.58 -8.42 12.01
C ARG A 39 -2.56 -9.59 12.13
N PHE A 40 -3.39 -9.84 11.11
CA PHE A 40 -4.50 -10.78 11.18
C PHE A 40 -4.25 -12.09 10.41
N ALA A 41 -3.08 -12.28 9.81
CA ALA A 41 -2.72 -13.52 9.14
C ALA A 41 -2.92 -14.78 10.03
N LYS A 42 -2.69 -14.66 11.35
CA LYS A 42 -2.96 -15.76 12.31
C LYS A 42 -4.46 -15.96 12.58
N ALA A 43 -5.26 -14.90 12.54
CA ALA A 43 -6.69 -14.99 12.75
C ALA A 43 -7.39 -15.69 11.57
N GLU A 44 -6.84 -15.61 10.35
CA GLU A 44 -7.36 -16.34 9.18
C GLU A 44 -7.27 -17.88 9.33
N SER A 45 -6.26 -18.40 10.04
CA SER A 45 -6.20 -19.85 10.29
C SER A 45 -7.25 -20.34 11.28
N GLU A 46 -7.80 -19.45 12.11
CA GLU A 46 -8.82 -19.76 13.13
C GLU A 46 -10.25 -19.41 12.67
N LEU A 47 -10.40 -18.40 11.79
CA LEU A 47 -11.70 -17.86 11.33
C LEU A 47 -12.07 -18.25 9.90
N GLY A 48 -11.24 -19.04 9.20
CA GLY A 48 -11.45 -19.40 7.80
C GLY A 48 -10.94 -18.32 6.82
N PRO A 49 -10.92 -18.63 5.51
CA PRO A 49 -10.30 -17.77 4.51
C PRO A 49 -11.00 -16.41 4.40
N ARG A 50 -10.22 -15.32 4.24
CA ARG A 50 -10.74 -13.98 3.96
C ARG A 50 -11.72 -14.03 2.78
N GLN A 51 -12.98 -13.68 3.04
CA GLN A 51 -13.99 -13.58 2.01
C GLN A 51 -13.76 -12.29 1.22
N ILE A 52 -13.03 -12.41 0.11
CA ILE A 52 -12.93 -11.33 -0.88
C ILE A 52 -14.30 -11.17 -1.54
N ALA A 53 -14.98 -10.07 -1.23
CA ALA A 53 -16.19 -9.71 -1.95
C ALA A 53 -15.78 -9.35 -3.39
N VAL A 54 -15.91 -10.30 -4.30
CA VAL A 54 -15.86 -10.02 -5.73
C VAL A 54 -17.11 -9.20 -6.04
N VAL A 55 -16.92 -7.89 -6.24
CA VAL A 55 -17.94 -7.06 -6.86
C VAL A 55 -17.93 -7.41 -8.35
N GLU A 56 -18.76 -8.37 -8.72
CA GLU A 56 -19.11 -8.64 -10.11
C GLU A 56 -19.76 -7.36 -10.68
N ARG A 57 -19.36 -6.96 -11.89
CA ARG A 57 -19.98 -5.87 -12.64
C ARG A 57 -21.11 -6.40 -13.51
#